data_AF-A0A175Y066-F1
#
_entry.id   AF-A0A175Y066-F1
#
_cell.length_a   1.000
_cell.length_b   1.000
_cell.length_c   1.000
_cell.angle_alpha   90.00
_cell.angle_beta   90.00
_cell.angle_gamma   90.00
#
_symmetry.space_group_name_H-M   'P 1'
#
loop_
_entity.id
_entity.type
_entity.pdbx_description
1 polymer ?
#
loop_
_entity_poly.entity_id
_entity_poly.type
_entity_poly.pdbx_seq_one_letter_code
_entity_poly.pdbx_strand_id
1 'polypeptide(L)'
;MADGDFREVDLFGDPVLPRHEGRGRPEHVRTLENSNKVLLAFAMRLGVKEAATAIGVSVPTLRKHYSSEVAQREAAAIRFDMVQLHRLNESAKAGSVAAEKELGRRLEKARIDLLSDQVSRNARAPKAAKVGKKAALQQAADELRGQYEAPPPPPGLLN
;
A
#
# COMPACT_ATOMS: atom_id res chain seq x y z
N MET A 1 -10.15 21.93 39.93
CA MET A 1 -8.90 21.73 40.69
C MET A 1 -9.22 20.80 41.82
N ALA A 2 -8.85 19.53 41.69
CA ALA A 2 -8.80 18.59 42.79
C ALA A 2 -7.49 17.83 42.58
N ASP A 3 -6.42 18.38 43.17
CA ASP A 3 -5.11 17.75 43.25
C ASP A 3 -5.24 16.52 44.13
N GLY A 4 -5.47 15.36 43.49
CA GLY A 4 -5.49 14.06 44.15
C GLY A 4 -4.07 13.52 44.28
N ASP A 5 -3.25 14.14 45.14
CA ASP A 5 -1.89 13.71 45.44
C ASP A 5 -1.94 12.53 46.45
N PHE A 6 -2.45 11.38 46.01
CA PHE A 6 -2.44 10.13 46.79
C PHE A 6 -1.11 9.42 46.57
N ARG A 7 -0.08 9.83 47.31
CA ARG A 7 1.22 9.15 47.38
C ARG A 7 1.13 7.96 48.34
N GLU A 8 0.27 7.00 48.03
CA GLU A 8 0.42 5.67 48.61
C GLU A 8 1.61 5.03 47.92
N VAL A 9 2.69 4.83 48.68
CA VAL A 9 3.88 4.13 48.23
C VAL A 9 3.79 2.70 48.74
N ASP A 10 4.12 1.73 47.87
CA ASP A 10 4.21 0.32 48.25
C ASP A 10 5.39 0.12 49.23
N LEU A 11 5.51 -1.07 49.81
CA LEU A 11 6.56 -1.46 50.76
C LEU A 11 7.99 -1.18 50.26
N PHE A 12 8.17 -1.06 48.94
CA PHE A 12 9.44 -0.76 48.28
C PHE A 12 9.61 0.69 47.82
N GLY A 13 8.65 1.57 48.12
CA GLY A 13 8.72 3.00 47.79
C GLY A 13 8.16 3.37 46.41
N ASP A 14 7.60 2.42 45.67
CA ASP A 14 7.00 2.67 44.36
C ASP A 14 5.58 3.26 44.49
N PRO A 15 5.18 4.21 43.63
CA PRO A 15 3.84 4.81 43.69
C PRO A 15 2.77 3.78 43.31
N VAL A 16 1.81 3.55 44.22
CA VAL A 16 0.64 2.69 43.99
C VAL A 16 -0.31 3.42 43.03
N LEU A 17 -0.34 2.97 41.78
CA LEU A 17 -1.24 3.51 40.77
C LEU A 17 -2.69 3.10 41.10
N PRO A 18 -3.67 4.02 40.95
CA PRO A 18 -5.06 3.72 41.22
C PRO A 18 -5.56 2.60 40.30
N ARG A 19 -6.30 1.65 40.89
CA ARG A 19 -6.84 0.49 40.20
C ARG A 19 -7.90 0.97 39.19
N HIS A 20 -7.66 0.77 37.89
CA HIS A 20 -8.66 1.06 36.87
C HIS A 20 -9.72 -0.05 36.86
N GLU A 21 -10.85 0.19 37.51
CA GLU A 21 -11.92 -0.79 37.70
C GLU A 21 -12.74 -1.03 36.40
N GLY A 22 -12.34 -2.08 35.68
CA GLY A 22 -13.19 -2.83 34.77
C GLY A 22 -12.93 -4.33 34.99
N ARG A 23 -13.92 -5.19 34.76
CA ARG A 23 -13.76 -6.64 34.92
C ARG A 23 -12.90 -7.19 33.76
N GLY A 24 -11.63 -7.52 34.01
CA GLY A 24 -10.73 -8.17 33.04
C GLY A 24 -9.50 -7.34 32.62
N ARG A 25 -8.70 -7.87 31.68
CA ARG A 25 -7.58 -7.13 31.04
C ARG A 25 -8.17 -5.92 30.30
N PRO A 26 -7.62 -4.70 30.47
CA PRO A 26 -8.14 -3.52 29.78
C PRO A 26 -8.17 -3.72 28.26
N GLU A 27 -9.28 -3.34 27.64
CA GLU A 27 -9.43 -3.39 26.19
C GLU A 27 -8.47 -2.40 25.50
N HIS A 28 -8.11 -2.68 24.25
CA HIS A 28 -7.27 -1.79 23.46
C HIS A 28 -7.98 -0.47 23.19
N VAL A 29 -7.38 0.64 23.63
CA VAL A 29 -7.93 1.97 23.40
C VAL A 29 -7.29 2.57 22.13
N ARG A 30 -8.14 3.09 21.24
CA ARG A 30 -7.69 3.84 20.06
C ARG A 30 -7.06 5.16 20.51
N THR A 31 -5.77 5.33 20.27
CA THR A 31 -5.07 6.60 20.46
C THR A 31 -4.80 7.27 19.11
N LEU A 32 -4.67 8.60 19.11
CA LEU A 32 -4.33 9.35 17.90
C LEU A 32 -2.96 8.91 17.33
N GLU A 33 -1.99 8.69 18.20
CA GLU A 33 -0.66 8.23 17.82
C GLU A 33 -0.71 6.86 17.11
N ASN A 34 -1.45 5.90 17.68
CA ASN A 34 -1.60 4.58 17.06
C ASN A 34 -2.39 4.65 15.74
N SER A 35 -3.40 5.52 15.65
CA SER A 35 -4.12 5.77 14.39
C SER A 35 -3.18 6.33 13.31
N ASN A 36 -2.32 7.29 13.66
CA ASN A 36 -1.33 7.83 12.74
C ASN A 36 -0.32 6.76 12.29
N LYS A 37 0.15 5.91 13.20
CA LYS A 37 1.04 4.77 12.84
C LYS A 37 0.37 3.81 11.85
N VAL A 38 -0.91 3.50 12.05
CA VAL A 38 -1.70 2.67 11.11
C VAL A 38 -1.84 3.35 9.74
N LEU A 39 -2.16 4.64 9.70
CA LEU A 39 -2.29 5.38 8.44
C LEU A 39 -0.94 5.50 7.70
N LEU A 40 0.17 5.67 8.44
CA LEU A 40 1.51 5.65 7.86
C LEU A 40 1.87 4.28 7.28
N ALA A 41 1.53 3.19 7.97
CA ALA A 41 1.72 1.84 7.43
C ALA A 41 0.94 1.65 6.12
N PHE A 42 -0.31 2.13 6.04
CA PHE A 42 -1.08 2.07 4.80
C PHE A 42 -0.56 3.01 3.71
N ALA A 43 0.01 4.16 4.07
CA ALA A 43 0.68 5.04 3.11
C ALA A 43 1.89 4.37 2.46
N MET A 44 2.61 3.52 3.22
CA MET A 44 3.69 2.68 2.72
C MET A 44 3.21 1.45 1.92
N ARG A 45 1.90 1.35 1.63
CA ARG A 45 1.25 0.20 0.96
C ARG A 45 1.38 -1.13 1.71
N LEU A 46 1.57 -1.09 3.03
CA LEU A 46 1.59 -2.28 3.86
C LEU A 46 0.19 -2.86 4.06
N GLY A 47 0.13 -4.17 4.25
CA GLY A 47 -1.11 -4.89 4.51
C GLY A 47 -1.65 -4.71 5.93
N VAL A 48 -2.90 -5.12 6.15
CA VAL A 48 -3.55 -5.05 7.48
C VAL A 48 -2.79 -5.86 8.53
N LYS A 49 -2.16 -6.97 8.13
CA LYS A 49 -1.34 -7.80 9.03
C LYS A 49 -0.09 -7.05 9.50
N GLU A 50 0.61 -6.38 8.58
CA GLU A 50 1.83 -5.64 8.87
C GLU A 50 1.54 -4.38 9.69
N ALA A 51 0.45 -3.68 9.39
CA ALA A 51 -0.02 -2.56 10.20
C ALA A 51 -0.38 -2.98 11.63
N ALA A 52 -0.96 -4.18 11.80
CA ALA A 52 -1.27 -4.72 13.13
C ALA A 52 0.02 -5.03 13.91
N THR A 53 1.02 -5.62 13.25
CA THR A 53 2.35 -5.85 13.82
C THR A 53 3.03 -4.54 14.23
N ALA A 54 2.92 -3.49 13.40
CA ALA A 54 3.54 -2.19 13.66
C ALA A 54 3.03 -1.51 14.95
N ILE A 55 1.77 -1.76 15.34
CA ILE A 55 1.19 -1.23 16.58
C ILE A 55 1.10 -2.27 17.70
N GLY A 56 1.58 -3.50 17.48
CA GLY A 56 1.59 -4.56 18.47
C GLY A 56 0.22 -5.14 18.82
N VAL A 57 -0.76 -5.12 17.90
CA VAL A 57 -2.09 -5.70 18.13
C VAL A 57 -2.39 -6.86 17.18
N SER A 58 -3.42 -7.64 17.52
CA SER A 58 -3.94 -8.67 16.62
C SER A 58 -4.74 -8.06 15.46
N VAL A 59 -4.79 -8.76 14.32
CA VAL A 59 -5.62 -8.35 13.16
C VAL A 59 -7.10 -8.11 13.51
N PRO A 60 -7.79 -8.97 14.30
CA PRO A 60 -9.17 -8.68 14.68
C PRO A 60 -9.30 -7.43 15.56
N THR A 61 -8.33 -7.17 16.46
CA THR A 61 -8.29 -5.92 17.24
C THR A 61 -8.14 -4.71 16.32
N LEU A 62 -7.25 -4.76 15.33
CA LEU A 62 -7.07 -3.68 14.36
C LEU A 62 -8.37 -3.40 13.59
N ARG A 63 -9.05 -4.44 13.09
CA ARG A 63 -10.31 -4.29 12.36
C ARG A 63 -11.45 -3.76 13.23
N LYS A 64 -11.50 -4.13 14.51
CA LYS A 64 -12.51 -3.65 15.48
C LYS A 64 -12.31 -2.17 15.80
N HIS A 65 -11.10 -1.76 16.15
CA HIS A 65 -10.82 -0.42 16.69
C HIS A 65 -10.40 0.62 15.64
N TYR A 66 -9.93 0.19 14.46
CA TYR A 66 -9.42 1.07 13.38
C TYR A 66 -10.14 0.80 12.05
N SER A 67 -11.44 0.50 12.10
CA SER A 67 -12.24 0.19 10.91
C SER A 67 -12.24 1.32 9.88
N SER A 68 -12.26 2.58 10.33
CA SER A 68 -12.15 3.77 9.49
C SER A 68 -10.83 3.83 8.72
N GLU A 69 -9.72 3.57 9.39
CA GLU A 69 -8.38 3.62 8.80
C GLU A 69 -8.19 2.47 7.81
N VAL A 70 -8.73 1.29 8.13
CA VAL A 70 -8.70 0.12 7.24
C VAL A 70 -9.49 0.39 5.95
N ALA A 71 -10.67 1.03 6.04
CA ALA A 71 -11.44 1.43 4.86
C ALA A 71 -10.68 2.45 4.00
N GLN A 72 -9.81 3.24 4.63
CA GLN A 72 -9.02 4.27 3.98
C GLN A 72 -7.71 3.78 3.36
N ARG A 73 -7.37 2.49 3.48
CA ARG A 73 -6.09 1.91 3.06
C ARG A 73 -5.68 2.26 1.63
N GLU A 74 -6.58 2.11 0.67
CA GLU A 74 -6.26 2.31 -0.76
C GLU A 74 -5.94 3.77 -1.09
N ALA A 75 -6.68 4.69 -0.47
CA ALA A 75 -6.47 6.12 -0.63
C ALA A 75 -5.46 6.71 0.38
N ALA A 76 -4.93 5.92 1.32
CA ALA A 76 -4.00 6.41 2.35
C ALA A 76 -2.69 6.89 1.74
N ALA A 77 -2.13 6.15 0.78
CA ALA A 77 -0.91 6.53 0.07
C ALA A 77 -1.07 7.88 -0.65
N ILE A 78 -2.13 8.01 -1.45
CA ILE A 78 -2.42 9.24 -2.19
C ILE A 78 -2.63 10.42 -1.22
N ARG A 79 -3.41 10.23 -0.16
CA ARG A 79 -3.63 11.28 0.84
C ARG A 79 -2.34 11.72 1.53
N PHE A 80 -1.48 10.77 1.89
CA PHE A 80 -0.21 11.07 2.51
C PHE A 80 0.71 11.86 1.58
N ASP A 81 0.81 11.45 0.30
CA ASP A 81 1.61 12.16 -0.70
C ASP A 81 1.11 13.60 -0.88
N MET A 82 -0.20 13.81 -0.93
CA MET A 82 -0.79 15.15 -1.03
C MET A 82 -0.52 16.01 0.22
N VAL A 83 -0.61 15.45 1.43
CA VAL A 83 -0.26 16.16 2.67
C VAL A 83 1.21 16.56 2.67
N GLN A 84 2.10 15.67 2.22
CA GLN A 84 3.54 15.96 2.15
C GLN A 84 3.85 17.02 1.09
N LEU A 85 3.22 16.95 -0.09
CA LEU A 85 3.34 17.98 -1.12
C LEU A 85 2.82 19.34 -0.64
N HIS A 86 1.70 19.35 0.09
CA HIS A 86 1.18 20.58 0.69
C HIS A 86 2.18 21.19 1.68
N ARG A 87 2.75 20.38 2.58
CA ARG A 87 3.78 20.85 3.54
C ARG A 87 5.01 21.43 2.83
N LEU A 88 5.46 20.78 1.76
CA LEU A 88 6.58 21.28 0.96
C LEU A 88 6.25 22.59 0.25
N ASN A 89 5.03 22.70 -0.29
CA ASN A 89 4.56 23.91 -0.93
C ASN A 89 4.47 25.09 0.05
N GLU A 90 4.00 24.87 1.28
CA GLU A 90 4.00 25.91 2.32
C GLU A 90 5.43 26.32 2.71
N SER A 91 6.36 25.37 2.85
CA SER A 91 7.77 25.67 3.10
C SER A 91 8.44 26.40 1.92
N ALA A 92 8.06 26.08 0.69
CA ALA A 92 8.52 26.76 -0.52
C ALA A 92 8.00 28.20 -0.58
N LYS A 93 6.71 28.42 -0.30
CA LYS A 93 6.11 29.77 -0.16
C LYS A 93 6.81 30.61 0.91
N ALA A 94 7.30 29.98 1.99
CA ALA A 94 8.09 30.63 3.02
C ALA A 94 9.54 30.98 2.59
N GLY A 95 9.93 30.66 1.35
CA GLY A 95 11.23 31.03 0.77
C GLY A 95 12.32 29.96 0.92
N SER A 96 11.98 28.72 1.30
CA SER A 96 12.97 27.65 1.39
C SER A 96 13.30 27.08 0.00
N VAL A 97 14.46 27.47 -0.55
CA VAL A 97 14.98 26.95 -1.84
C VAL A 97 15.15 25.42 -1.82
N ALA A 98 15.47 24.83 -0.66
CA ALA A 98 15.56 23.39 -0.51
C ALA A 98 14.19 22.71 -0.71
N ALA A 99 13.12 23.30 -0.16
CA ALA A 99 11.76 22.80 -0.35
C ALA A 99 11.29 22.96 -1.79
N GLU A 100 11.62 24.07 -2.46
CA GLU A 100 11.33 24.28 -3.89
C GLU A 100 11.97 23.21 -4.77
N LYS A 101 13.26 22.91 -4.53
CA LYS A 101 13.97 21.88 -5.28
C LYS A 101 13.39 20.48 -5.06
N GLU A 102 13.01 20.15 -3.83
CA GLU A 102 12.40 18.86 -3.50
C GLU A 102 11.02 18.72 -4.13
N LEU A 103 10.19 19.77 -4.03
CA LEU A 103 8.88 19.84 -4.65
C LEU A 103 8.97 19.67 -6.17
N GLY A 104 9.89 20.38 -6.82
CA GLY A 104 10.18 20.24 -8.25
C GLY A 104 10.52 18.80 -8.63
N ARG A 105 11.43 18.16 -7.88
CA ARG A 105 11.83 16.76 -8.10
C ARG A 105 10.64 15.79 -8.00
N ARG A 106 9.74 16.00 -7.04
CA ARG A 106 8.54 15.15 -6.89
C ARG A 106 7.55 15.32 -8.05
N LEU A 107 7.34 16.56 -8.49
CA LEU A 107 6.46 16.84 -9.63
C LEU A 107 7.04 16.28 -10.94
N GLU A 108 8.34 16.39 -11.15
CA GLU A 108 9.03 15.77 -12.28
C GLU A 108 8.88 14.25 -12.28
N LYS A 109 9.09 13.60 -11.13
CA LYS A 109 8.88 12.16 -10.99
C LYS A 109 7.44 11.77 -11.35
N ALA A 110 6.44 12.47 -10.83
CA ALA A 110 5.04 12.21 -11.14
C ALA A 110 4.74 12.36 -12.65
N ARG A 111 5.38 13.32 -13.33
CA ARG A 111 5.28 13.48 -14.79
C ARG A 111 5.90 12.31 -15.55
N ILE A 112 7.06 11.83 -15.11
CA ILE A 112 7.73 10.66 -15.69
C ILE A 112 6.86 9.41 -15.52
N ASP A 113 6.30 9.19 -14.33
CA ASP A 113 5.42 8.06 -14.05
C ASP A 113 4.18 8.07 -14.97
N LEU A 114 3.56 9.25 -15.16
CA LEU A 114 2.43 9.42 -16.09
C LEU A 114 2.82 9.09 -17.55
N LEU A 115 3.99 9.56 -18.00
CA LEU A 115 4.49 9.27 -19.34
C LEU A 115 4.78 7.77 -19.51
N SER A 116 5.37 7.14 -18.50
CA SER A 116 5.62 5.70 -18.47
C SER A 116 4.31 4.90 -18.59
N ASP A 117 3.29 5.27 -17.83
CA ASP A 117 1.96 4.64 -17.89
C ASP A 117 1.27 4.86 -19.24
N GLN A 118 1.45 6.01 -19.87
CA GLN A 118 0.93 6.27 -21.22
C GLN A 118 1.65 5.40 -22.27
N VAL A 119 2.98 5.30 -22.19
CA VAL A 119 3.77 4.46 -23.09
C VAL A 119 3.42 2.98 -22.89
N SER A 120 3.27 2.52 -21.64
CA SER A 120 2.85 1.15 -21.32
C SER A 120 1.46 0.82 -21.89
N ARG A 121 0.48 1.72 -21.74
CA ARG A 121 -0.87 1.54 -22.32
C ARG A 121 -0.89 1.58 -23.84
N ASN A 122 -0.02 2.37 -24.46
CA ASN A 122 0.10 2.48 -25.91
C ASN A 122 1.05 1.42 -26.50
N ALA A 123 1.75 0.65 -25.67
CA ALA A 123 2.60 -0.44 -26.11
C ALA A 123 1.70 -1.50 -26.75
N ARG A 124 1.75 -1.59 -28.09
CA ARG A 124 1.13 -2.68 -28.84
C ARG A 124 1.62 -4.01 -28.27
N ALA A 125 0.69 -4.95 -28.07
CA ALA A 125 1.02 -6.31 -27.67
C ALA A 125 2.19 -6.83 -28.53
N PRO A 126 3.19 -7.50 -27.93
CA PRO A 126 4.36 -7.97 -28.65
C PRO A 126 3.86 -8.79 -29.85
N LYS A 127 4.18 -8.33 -31.07
CA LYS A 127 3.86 -9.09 -32.28
C LYS A 127 4.48 -10.46 -32.10
N ALA A 128 3.66 -11.51 -32.16
CA ALA A 128 4.12 -12.88 -32.09
C ALA A 128 5.33 -13.04 -33.01
N ALA A 129 6.42 -13.60 -32.47
CA ALA A 129 7.62 -13.84 -33.23
C ALA A 129 7.24 -14.58 -34.51
N LYS A 130 7.65 -14.06 -35.68
CA LYS A 130 7.35 -14.70 -36.96
C LYS A 130 8.08 -16.04 -37.00
N VAL A 131 7.41 -17.11 -36.58
CA VAL A 131 7.92 -18.46 -36.67
C VAL A 131 8.10 -18.77 -38.16
N GLY A 132 9.31 -19.17 -38.56
CA GLY A 132 9.59 -19.54 -39.93
C GLY A 132 8.67 -20.67 -40.37
N LYS A 133 8.28 -20.70 -41.66
CA LYS A 133 7.29 -21.66 -42.20
C LYS A 133 7.51 -23.11 -41.76
N LYS A 134 8.78 -23.53 -41.59
CA LYS A 134 9.17 -24.87 -41.16
C LYS A 134 8.88 -25.16 -39.68
N ALA A 135 9.12 -24.20 -38.79
CA ALA A 135 8.86 -24.37 -37.36
C ALA A 135 7.35 -24.27 -37.04
N ALA A 136 6.59 -23.50 -37.83
CA ALA A 136 5.12 -23.46 -37.70
C ALA A 136 4.47 -24.80 -38.11
N LEU A 137 5.00 -25.46 -39.14
CA LEU A 137 4.57 -26.80 -39.55
C LEU A 137 4.86 -27.86 -38.49
N GLN A 138 6.00 -27.78 -37.81
CA GLN A 138 6.35 -28.69 -36.71
C GLN A 138 5.44 -28.48 -35.50
N GLN A 139 5.19 -27.23 -35.11
CA GLN A 139 4.27 -26.92 -34.02
C GLN A 139 2.83 -27.38 -34.31
N ALA A 140 2.36 -27.21 -35.55
CA ALA A 140 1.05 -27.72 -35.96
C ALA A 140 0.97 -29.26 -35.98
N ALA A 141 2.08 -29.95 -36.21
CA ALA A 141 2.14 -31.41 -36.12
C ALA A 141 2.12 -31.89 -34.66
N ASP A 142 2.80 -31.18 -33.76
CA ASP A 142 2.83 -31.50 -32.33
C ASP A 142 1.49 -31.24 -31.62
N GLU A 143 0.65 -30.34 -32.15
CA GLU A 143 -0.68 -30.02 -31.61
C GLU A 143 -1.75 -31.08 -31.95
N LEU A 144 -1.51 -31.97 -32.92
CA LEU A 144 -2.45 -33.03 -33.28
C LEU A 144 -2.41 -34.16 -32.25
N ARG A 145 -3.55 -34.44 -31.63
CA ARG A 145 -3.67 -35.43 -30.54
C ARG A 145 -4.13 -36.81 -31.02
N GLY A 146 -4.60 -36.93 -32.27
CA GLY A 146 -5.06 -38.20 -32.87
C GLY A 146 -4.21 -38.65 -34.06
N GLN A 147 -4.04 -39.96 -34.22
CA GLN A 147 -3.20 -40.57 -35.27
C GLN A 147 -3.73 -40.38 -36.70
N TYR A 148 -4.97 -39.91 -36.87
CA TYR A 148 -5.65 -39.65 -38.15
C TYR A 148 -6.28 -38.25 -38.24
N GLU A 149 -5.93 -37.35 -37.31
CA GLU A 149 -6.50 -36.00 -37.28
C GLU A 149 -5.81 -35.10 -38.32
N ALA A 150 -6.59 -34.38 -39.12
CA ALA A 150 -6.06 -33.55 -40.19
C ALA A 150 -5.44 -32.26 -39.62
N PRO A 151 -4.21 -31.87 -40.05
CA PRO A 151 -3.62 -30.61 -39.63
C PRO A 151 -4.51 -29.41 -39.97
N PRO A 152 -4.57 -28.38 -39.10
CA PRO A 152 -5.32 -27.18 -39.41
C PRO A 152 -4.77 -26.51 -40.68
N PRO A 153 -5.64 -25.95 -41.55
CA PRO A 153 -5.21 -25.31 -42.77
C PRO A 153 -4.33 -24.08 -42.47
N PRO A 154 -3.33 -23.77 -43.32
CA PRO A 154 -2.43 -22.65 -43.08
C PRO A 154 -3.19 -21.32 -43.05
N PRO A 155 -2.80 -20.37 -42.18
CA PRO A 155 -3.49 -19.10 -42.05
C PRO A 155 -3.40 -18.29 -43.35
N GLY A 156 -4.56 -18.01 -43.96
CA GLY A 156 -4.69 -17.24 -45.22
C GLY A 156 -5.43 -17.94 -46.37
N LEU A 157 -5.93 -19.16 -46.16
CA LEU A 157 -6.63 -19.98 -47.18
C LEU A 157 -8.14 -20.15 -46.91
N LEU A 158 -8.74 -19.23 -46.15
CA LEU A 158 -10.19 -19.13 -45.97
C LEU A 158 -10.69 -17.90 -46.74
N ASN A 159 -11.49 -18.12 -47.79
CA ASN A 159 -12.40 -17.11 -48.33
C ASN A 159 -13.65 -17.05 -47.45
#